data_AF-A0AAV0MRS4-F1
#
_entry.id   AF-A0AAV0MRS4-F1
#
_cell.length_a   1.000
_cell.length_b   1.000
_cell.length_c   1.000
_cell.angle_alpha   90.00
_cell.angle_beta   90.00
_cell.angle_gamma   90.00
#
_symmetry.space_group_name_H-M   'P 1'
#
loop_
_entity.id
_entity.type
_entity.pdbx_description
1 polymer ?
#
loop_
_entity_poly.entity_id
_entity_poly.type
_entity_poly.pdbx_seq_one_letter_code
_entity_poly.pdbx_strand_id
1 'polypeptide(L)'
;MAIFHTHAIAGSLGGILTGIFAEPKLCRIFYLVPDFHNNRAGAGFKQLGVQLLGILFVVFTNVIMTSIICVVIKFVVPLRLSEEQLSTGDDAIHGEEAYALWGDGEKYQSRHNSFYTADQEIPQSTKSAGAGGQVEMA
;
A
#
# COMPACT_ATOMS: atom_id res chain seq x y z
N MET A 1 -0.04 -0.09 -3.83
CA MET A 1 0.68 1.18 -4.08
C MET A 1 -0.32 2.27 -4.44
N ALA A 2 -0.72 3.11 -3.48
CA ALA A 2 -1.66 4.22 -3.76
C ALA A 2 -1.46 5.49 -2.93
N ILE A 3 -0.56 5.48 -1.96
CA ILE A 3 -0.45 6.50 -0.90
C ILE A 3 -0.21 7.91 -1.48
N PHE A 4 0.71 8.04 -2.45
CA PHE A 4 1.02 9.36 -3.02
C PHE A 4 -0.18 10.00 -3.74
N HIS A 5 -0.88 9.24 -4.61
CA HIS A 5 -1.97 9.83 -5.39
C HIS A 5 -3.25 9.98 -4.56
N THR A 6 -3.60 9.01 -3.70
CA THR A 6 -4.84 9.11 -2.91
C THR A 6 -4.71 9.99 -1.67
N HIS A 7 -3.50 10.28 -1.19
CA HIS A 7 -3.30 11.10 0.01
C HIS A 7 -2.65 12.43 -0.33
N ALA A 8 -1.44 12.43 -0.90
CA ALA A 8 -0.69 13.68 -1.11
C ALA A 8 -1.35 14.55 -2.20
N ILE A 9 -1.69 13.96 -3.35
CA ILE A 9 -2.34 14.70 -4.46
C ILE A 9 -3.77 15.05 -4.08
N ALA A 10 -4.58 14.07 -3.65
CA ALA A 10 -5.97 14.31 -3.30
C ALA A 10 -6.12 15.29 -2.10
N GLY A 11 -5.24 15.18 -1.10
CA GLY A 11 -5.22 16.09 0.05
C GLY A 11 -4.85 17.52 -0.33
N SER A 12 -3.85 17.69 -1.21
CA SER A 12 -3.47 19.01 -1.73
C SER A 12 -4.61 19.64 -2.54
N LEU A 13 -5.27 18.84 -3.40
CA LEU A 13 -6.44 19.28 -4.15
C LEU A 13 -7.58 19.69 -3.20
N GLY A 14 -7.88 18.89 -2.17
CA GLY A 14 -8.87 19.22 -1.15
C GLY A 14 -8.56 20.52 -0.42
N GLY A 15 -7.29 20.77 -0.10
CA GLY A 15 -6.82 22.02 0.49
C GLY A 15 -7.07 23.24 -0.40
N ILE A 16 -6.78 23.13 -1.70
CA ILE A 16 -7.03 24.17 -2.71
C ILE A 16 -8.53 24.44 -2.86
N LEU A 17 -9.34 23.39 -2.99
CA LEU A 17 -10.79 23.51 -3.11
C LEU A 17 -11.40 24.14 -1.86
N THR A 18 -10.87 23.82 -0.68
CA THR A 18 -11.24 24.51 0.58
C THR A 18 -10.89 26.00 0.52
N GLY A 19 -9.76 26.36 -0.07
CA GLY A 19 -9.38 27.76 -0.28
C GLY A 19 -10.37 28.55 -1.15
N ILE A 20 -11.00 27.88 -2.11
CA ILE A 20 -11.95 28.50 -3.06
C ILE A 20 -13.38 28.51 -2.53
N PHE A 21 -13.81 27.41 -1.90
CA PHE A 21 -15.22 27.16 -1.57
C PHE A 21 -15.57 27.29 -0.07
N ALA A 22 -14.61 27.66 0.79
CA ALA A 22 -14.91 27.87 2.21
C ALA A 22 -15.89 29.03 2.42
N GLU A 23 -17.08 28.71 2.93
CA GLU A 23 -18.12 29.67 3.26
C GLU A 23 -17.98 30.13 4.74
N PRO A 24 -17.72 31.43 5.01
CA PRO A 24 -17.53 31.98 6.35
C PRO A 24 -18.62 31.61 7.36
N LYS A 25 -19.88 31.58 6.92
CA LYS A 25 -21.03 31.27 7.77
C LYS A 25 -21.01 29.82 8.27
N LEU A 26 -20.60 28.88 7.42
CA LEU A 26 -20.48 27.46 7.78
C LEU A 26 -19.25 27.23 8.66
N CYS A 27 -18.12 27.89 8.36
CA CYS A 27 -16.92 27.80 9.18
C CYS A 27 -17.17 28.29 10.62
N ARG A 28 -17.96 29.35 10.82
CA ARG A 28 -18.26 29.90 12.15
C ARG A 28 -19.01 28.94 13.08
N ILE A 29 -19.74 27.97 12.54
CA ILE A 29 -20.44 26.95 13.35
C ILE A 29 -19.42 26.05 14.05
N PHE A 30 -18.27 25.79 13.41
CA PHE A 30 -17.21 24.92 13.93
C PHE A 30 -16.06 25.69 14.58
N TYR A 31 -15.82 26.93 14.16
CA TYR A 31 -14.73 27.77 14.64
C TYR A 31 -15.32 29.04 15.26
N LEU A 32 -15.35 29.11 16.60
CA LEU A 32 -15.80 30.25 17.42
C LEU A 32 -14.82 31.44 17.35
N VAL A 33 -14.45 31.87 16.14
CA VAL A 33 -13.54 32.99 15.93
C VAL A 33 -14.36 34.29 15.81
N PRO A 34 -14.11 35.32 16.64
CA PRO A 34 -14.97 36.52 16.70
C PRO A 34 -15.03 37.35 15.41
N ASP A 35 -14.11 37.16 14.46
CA ASP A 35 -13.93 38.07 13.32
C ASP A 35 -13.75 37.36 11.97
N PHE A 36 -14.54 36.32 11.68
CA PHE A 36 -14.63 35.78 10.31
C PHE A 36 -15.48 36.69 9.39
N HIS A 37 -15.29 38.01 9.46
CA HIS A 37 -15.91 38.98 8.57
C HIS A 37 -15.01 39.19 7.36
N ASN A 38 -15.34 38.57 6.23
CA ASN A 38 -14.88 39.09 4.94
C ASN A 38 -15.97 38.80 3.89
N ASN A 39 -16.99 39.66 3.87
CA ASN A 39 -18.08 39.60 2.90
C ASN A 39 -17.66 40.19 1.52
N ARG A 40 -16.43 39.94 1.07
CA ARG A 40 -15.87 40.46 -0.19
C ARG A 40 -14.87 39.46 -0.75
N ALA A 41 -14.82 39.33 -2.08
CA ALA A 41 -13.95 38.41 -2.83
C ALA A 41 -12.47 38.35 -2.38
N GLY A 42 -11.94 39.40 -1.72
CA GLY A 42 -10.60 39.40 -1.10
C GLY A 42 -10.42 38.39 0.05
N ALA A 43 -11.51 37.92 0.66
CA ALA A 43 -11.51 36.86 1.67
C ALA A 43 -10.97 35.53 1.13
N GLY A 44 -11.49 35.14 -0.04
CA GLY A 44 -11.22 33.85 -0.67
C GLY A 44 -9.77 33.76 -1.12
N PHE A 45 -9.22 34.84 -1.68
CA PHE A 45 -7.80 34.89 -2.03
C PHE A 45 -6.88 34.79 -0.82
N LYS A 46 -7.24 35.41 0.32
CA LYS A 46 -6.50 35.26 1.57
C LYS A 46 -6.57 33.81 2.07
N GLN A 47 -7.75 33.19 2.04
CA GLN A 47 -7.94 31.80 2.45
C GLN A 47 -7.17 30.82 1.55
N LEU A 48 -7.22 30.99 0.23
CA LEU A 48 -6.43 30.22 -0.72
C LEU A 48 -4.92 30.35 -0.45
N GLY A 49 -4.44 31.57 -0.17
CA GLY A 49 -3.04 31.80 0.19
C GLY A 49 -2.61 31.05 1.45
N VAL A 50 -3.45 31.06 2.50
CA VAL A 50 -3.19 30.32 3.74
C VAL A 50 -3.16 28.80 3.48
N GLN A 51 -4.08 28.28 2.66
CA GLN A 51 -4.09 26.86 2.30
C GLN A 51 -2.84 26.45 1.52
N LEU A 52 -2.41 27.27 0.56
CA LEU A 52 -1.17 27.01 -0.20
C LEU A 52 0.07 27.02 0.71
N LEU A 53 0.16 27.98 1.63
CA LEU A 53 1.24 28.02 2.62
C LEU A 53 1.25 26.78 3.50
N GLY A 54 0.08 26.33 3.97
CA GLY A 54 -0.07 25.10 4.75
C GLY A 54 0.36 23.85 3.98
N ILE A 55 -0.06 23.71 2.71
CA ILE A 55 0.35 22.61 1.84
C ILE A 55 1.87 22.57 1.69
N LEU A 56 2.50 23.72 1.36
CA LEU A 56 3.95 23.81 1.22
C LEU A 56 4.65 23.44 2.53
N PHE A 57 4.20 23.98 3.66
CA PHE A 57 4.77 23.68 4.97
C PHE A 57 4.74 22.18 5.28
N VAL A 58 3.60 21.52 5.08
CA VAL A 58 3.44 20.09 5.34
C VAL A 58 4.32 19.28 4.39
N VAL A 59 4.34 19.59 3.09
CA VAL A 59 5.17 18.88 2.10
C VAL A 59 6.65 18.99 2.44
N PHE A 60 7.16 20.21 2.66
CA PHE A 60 8.57 20.41 2.99
C PHE A 60 8.96 19.74 4.30
N THR A 61 8.15 19.90 5.35
CA THR A 61 8.44 19.29 6.65
C THR A 61 8.48 17.77 6.53
N ASN A 62 7.53 17.16 5.83
CA ASN A 62 7.50 15.70 5.66
C ASN A 62 8.66 15.20 4.82
N VAL A 63 8.96 15.84 3.68
CA VAL A 63 10.08 15.43 2.83
C VAL A 63 11.40 15.55 3.61
N ILE A 64 11.68 16.70 4.21
CA ILE A 64 12.95 16.94 4.91
C ILE A 64 13.08 16.00 6.12
N MET A 65 12.09 15.97 7.01
CA MET A 65 12.20 15.19 8.25
C MET A 65 12.19 13.68 7.97
N THR A 66 11.34 13.20 7.07
CA THR A 66 11.32 11.77 6.72
C THR A 66 12.64 11.37 6.06
N SER A 67 13.20 12.19 5.16
CA SER A 67 14.51 11.93 4.58
C SER A 67 15.62 11.87 5.64
N ILE A 68 15.65 12.82 6.58
CA ILE A 68 16.62 12.82 7.68
C ILE A 68 16.48 11.53 8.51
N ILE A 69 15.26 11.17 8.92
CA ILE A 69 15.00 9.96 9.71
C ILE A 69 15.47 8.71 8.97
N CYS A 70 15.10 8.57 7.69
CA CYS A 70 15.50 7.42 6.88
C CYS A 70 17.03 7.33 6.72
N VAL A 71 17.71 8.46 6.50
CA VAL A 71 19.18 8.49 6.38
C VAL A 71 19.84 8.14 7.70
N VAL A 72 19.34 8.67 8.83
CA VAL A 72 19.89 8.39 10.16
C VAL A 72 19.76 6.89 10.50
N ILE A 73 18.59 6.30 10.27
CA ILE A 73 18.38 4.86 10.56
C ILE A 73 19.27 4.00 9.67
N LYS A 74 19.51 4.41 8.42
CA LYS A 74 20.39 3.69 7.48
C LYS A 74 21.83 3.51 7.98
N PHE A 75 22.31 4.33 8.92
CA PHE A 75 23.62 4.13 9.54
C PHE A 75 23.67 2.95 10.52
N VAL A 76 22.52 2.50 11.04
CA VAL A 76 22.44 1.40 12.01
C VAL A 76 21.89 0.13 11.37
N VAL A 77 20.85 0.25 10.53
CA VAL A 77 20.15 -0.89 9.92
C VAL A 77 19.78 -0.59 8.46
N PRO A 78 19.98 -1.52 7.52
CA PRO A 78 19.51 -1.36 6.15
C PRO A 78 17.98 -1.34 6.09
N LEU A 79 17.39 -0.20 5.69
CA LEU A 79 15.93 -0.03 5.55
C LEU A 79 15.33 -0.77 4.34
N ARG A 80 16.16 -1.20 3.39
CA ARG A 80 15.73 -1.94 2.19
C ARG A 80 16.67 -3.13 1.99
N LEU A 81 16.09 -4.28 1.67
CA LEU A 81 16.80 -5.51 1.33
C LEU A 81 17.68 -5.33 0.09
N SER A 82 18.67 -6.20 -0.09
CA SER A 82 19.45 -6.26 -1.33
C SER A 82 18.53 -6.59 -2.51
N GLU A 83 18.90 -6.19 -3.73
CA GLU A 83 18.06 -6.45 -4.92
C GLU A 83 17.82 -7.95 -5.15
N GLU A 84 18.80 -8.80 -4.81
CA GLU A 84 18.69 -10.26 -4.89
C GLU A 84 17.63 -10.79 -3.91
N GLN A 85 17.68 -10.37 -2.64
CA GLN A 85 16.69 -10.77 -1.63
C GLN A 85 15.30 -10.18 -1.92
N LEU A 86 15.24 -9.00 -2.53
CA LEU A 86 13.99 -8.36 -2.96
C LEU A 86 13.32 -9.11 -4.12
N SER A 87 14.11 -9.84 -4.93
CA SER A 87 13.60 -10.67 -6.02
C SER A 87 12.99 -11.99 -5.54
N THR A 88 13.58 -12.59 -4.50
CA THR A 88 13.03 -13.78 -3.83
C THR A 88 11.84 -13.41 -2.91
N GLY A 89 11.85 -12.22 -2.30
CA GLY A 89 10.73 -11.72 -1.53
C GLY A 89 10.58 -12.39 -0.15
N ASP A 90 9.35 -12.72 0.23
CA ASP A 90 9.03 -13.22 1.58
C ASP A 90 9.73 -14.56 1.89
N ASP A 91 9.96 -15.42 0.89
CA ASP A 91 10.72 -16.67 1.08
C ASP A 91 12.16 -16.43 1.57
N ALA A 92 12.82 -15.36 1.10
CA ALA A 92 14.19 -15.04 1.52
C ALA A 92 14.31 -14.58 2.98
N ILE A 93 13.22 -14.10 3.59
CA ILE A 93 13.25 -13.49 4.94
C ILE A 93 12.45 -14.31 5.95
N HIS A 94 11.32 -14.85 5.52
CA HIS A 94 10.36 -15.56 6.34
C HIS A 94 10.27 -17.05 6.01
N GLY A 95 10.85 -17.51 4.88
CA GLY A 95 10.80 -18.92 4.45
C GLY A 95 9.39 -19.39 4.13
N GLU A 96 8.49 -18.45 3.83
CA GLU A 96 7.10 -18.69 3.49
C GLU A 96 6.73 -17.95 2.20
N GLU A 97 5.92 -18.61 1.38
CA GLU A 97 5.29 -17.99 0.22
C GLU A 97 3.89 -17.54 0.63
N ALA A 98 3.61 -16.23 0.54
CA ALA A 98 2.32 -15.65 0.93
C ALA A 98 1.13 -16.24 0.13
N TYR A 99 1.39 -16.81 -1.06
CA TYR A 99 0.40 -17.49 -1.89
C TYR A 99 0.96 -18.80 -2.45
N ALA A 100 0.45 -19.95 -2.00
CA ALA A 100 0.68 -21.26 -2.63
C ALA A 100 -0.16 -21.41 -3.91
N LEU A 101 0.06 -20.56 -4.92
CA LEU A 101 -0.75 -20.56 -6.15
C LEU A 101 -0.43 -21.76 -7.08
N TRP A 102 0.62 -22.52 -6.79
CA TRP A 102 1.03 -23.74 -7.49
C TRP A 102 1.15 -24.95 -6.55
N GLY A 103 0.29 -25.01 -5.53
CA GLY A 103 0.07 -26.23 -4.78
C GLY A 103 -0.84 -27.17 -5.58
N ASP A 104 -0.25 -27.99 -6.46
CA ASP A 104 -0.89 -29.20 -6.95
C ASP A 104 -1.04 -30.17 -5.76
N GLY A 105 -1.98 -29.89 -4.85
CA GLY A 105 -2.41 -30.77 -3.76
C GLY A 105 -1.38 -31.22 -2.70
N GLU A 106 -0.08 -30.90 -2.84
CA GLU A 106 0.96 -31.41 -1.95
C GLU A 106 0.89 -30.71 -0.58
N LYS A 107 0.15 -31.35 0.32
CA LYS A 107 0.10 -31.03 1.73
C LYS A 107 1.50 -31.18 2.31
N TYR A 108 1.97 -30.15 3.00
CA TYR A 108 3.19 -30.17 3.80
C TYR A 108 3.19 -31.38 4.74
N GLN A 109 3.94 -32.43 4.42
CA GLN A 109 4.14 -33.57 5.32
C GLN A 109 5.13 -33.17 6.41
N SER A 110 4.60 -32.74 7.56
CA SER A 110 5.41 -32.63 8.77
C SER A 110 5.95 -34.03 9.12
N ARG A 111 7.27 -34.21 9.16
CA ARG A 111 7.95 -35.46 9.56
C ARG A 111 7.63 -35.98 10.97
N HIS A 112 6.78 -35.29 11.72
CA HIS A 112 6.50 -35.59 13.13
C HIS A 112 5.16 -36.30 13.40
N ASN A 113 4.38 -36.69 12.37
CA ASN A 113 3.10 -37.35 12.63
C ASN A 113 2.79 -38.56 11.71
N SER A 114 3.77 -39.46 11.53
CA SER A 114 3.58 -40.71 10.79
C SER A 114 3.21 -41.87 11.73
N PHE A 115 2.04 -41.81 12.36
CA PHE A 115 1.52 -42.94 13.16
C PHE A 115 0.05 -43.30 12.91
N TYR A 116 -0.64 -42.62 11.99
CA TYR A 116 -2.08 -42.87 11.74
C TYR A 116 -2.45 -43.17 10.29
N THR A 117 -1.49 -43.21 9.36
CA THR A 117 -1.77 -43.39 7.91
C THR A 117 -1.35 -44.78 7.41
N ALA A 118 -1.53 -45.83 8.22
CA ALA A 118 -1.27 -47.20 7.81
C ALA A 118 -2.53 -47.96 7.35
N ASP A 119 -3.74 -47.47 7.67
CA ASP A 119 -4.94 -48.34 7.66
C ASP A 119 -6.02 -47.96 6.63
N GLN A 120 -5.68 -47.23 5.56
CA GLN A 120 -6.68 -46.88 4.53
C GLN A 120 -6.19 -47.21 3.12
N GLU A 121 -6.08 -48.52 2.83
CA GLU A 121 -6.05 -49.03 1.47
C GLU A 121 -7.41 -48.77 0.80
N ILE A 122 -7.45 -47.94 -0.24
CA ILE A 122 -8.57 -47.84 -1.18
C ILE A 122 -8.05 -48.25 -2.57
N PRO A 123 -8.71 -49.16 -3.32
CA PRO A 123 -8.08 -49.87 -4.44
C PRO A 123 -7.92 -49.00 -5.69
N GLN A 124 -6.79 -49.20 -6.39
CA GLN A 124 -6.52 -48.63 -7.72
C GLN A 124 -7.50 -49.18 -8.77
N SER A 125 -8.25 -48.29 -9.43
CA SER A 125 -9.00 -48.61 -10.65
C SER A 125 -8.16 -48.28 -11.89
N THR A 126 -8.20 -49.21 -12.83
CA THR A 126 -7.31 -49.44 -13.98
C THR A 126 -7.46 -48.50 -15.17
N LYS A 127 -6.37 -48.44 -15.95
CA LYS A 127 -6.09 -47.76 -17.23
C LYS A 127 -7.21 -47.80 -18.29
N SER A 128 -7.30 -46.74 -19.09
CA SER A 128 -7.66 -46.83 -20.52
C SER A 128 -6.86 -45.80 -21.34
N ALA A 129 -6.40 -46.25 -22.50
CA ALA A 129 -5.51 -45.56 -23.43
C ALA A 129 -6.28 -44.86 -24.57
N GLY A 130 -5.69 -43.84 -25.19
CA GLY A 130 -5.98 -43.52 -26.59
C GLY A 130 -5.89 -42.06 -27.03
N ALA A 131 -4.96 -41.82 -27.96
CA ALA A 131 -5.03 -40.89 -29.11
C ALA A 131 -4.76 -39.38 -28.92
N GLY A 132 -3.50 -38.99 -29.13
CA GLY A 132 -3.04 -38.41 -30.41
C GLY A 132 -3.44 -36.97 -30.76
N GLY A 133 -2.44 -36.10 -30.90
CA GLY A 133 -2.56 -34.84 -31.64
C GLY A 133 -1.41 -33.86 -31.39
N GLN A 134 -0.30 -34.02 -32.10
CA GLN A 134 0.73 -32.97 -32.26
C GLN A 134 0.15 -31.82 -33.09
N VAL A 135 0.45 -30.58 -32.69
CA VAL A 135 0.23 -29.40 -33.52
C VAL A 135 1.53 -28.58 -33.51
N GLU A 136 2.22 -28.61 -34.64
CA GLU A 136 3.35 -27.74 -34.99
C GLU A 136 2.83 -26.73 -36.02
N MET A 137 3.21 -25.46 -35.90
CA MET A 137 3.94 -24.70 -36.94
C MET A 137 3.72 -23.18 -36.91
N ALA A 138 4.86 -22.49 -37.11
CA ALA A 138 5.10 -21.11 -37.55
C ALA A 138 4.96 -19.97 -36.53
#